data_AF-A0A518D6N4-F1
#
_entry.id   AF-A0A518D6N4-F1
#
_cell.length_a   1.000
_cell.length_b   1.000
_cell.length_c   1.000
_cell.angle_alpha   90.00
_cell.angle_beta   90.00
_cell.angle_gamma   90.00
#
_symmetry.space_group_name_H-M   'P 1'
#
loop_
_entity.id
_entity.type
_entity.pdbx_description
1 polymer ?
#
loop_
_entity_poly.entity_id
_entity_poly.type
_entity_poly.pdbx_seq_one_letter_code
_entity_poly.pdbx_strand_id
1 'polypeptide(L)' 'MAITLEDFANFQAFAEAHISGGNAESIEQLARLWQEFGQDADDLASIRRGIADADAGRTVPVADAFDAARGAIGRDTP' A
#
# COMPACT_ATOMS: atom_id res chain seq x y z
N MET A 1 9.16 11.68 -2.42
CA MET A 1 9.07 10.83 -1.23
C MET A 1 10.48 10.62 -0.71
N ALA A 2 10.77 11.00 0.54
CA ALA A 2 12.09 10.79 1.14
C ALA A 2 12.10 9.40 1.79
N ILE A 3 13.13 8.60 1.50
CA ILE A 3 13.33 7.30 2.17
C ILE A 3 13.87 7.60 3.57
N THR A 4 13.20 7.07 4.59
CA THR A 4 13.59 7.25 5.99
C THR A 4 14.61 6.18 6.43
N LEU A 5 15.27 6.42 7.56
CA LEU A 5 16.13 5.40 8.19
C LEU A 5 15.35 4.14 8.59
N GLU A 6 14.08 4.30 8.93
CA GLU A 6 13.18 3.20 9.26
C GLU A 6 12.87 2.35 8.03
N ASP A 7 12.62 2.98 6.87
CA ASP A 7 12.43 2.27 5.60
C ASP A 7 13.67 1.44 5.22
N PHE A 8 14.87 1.98 5.48
CA PHE A 8 16.12 1.27 5.24
C PHE A 8 16.30 0.06 6.18
N ALA A 9 16.00 0.22 7.47
CA ALA A 9 16.07 -0.88 8.44
C ALA A 9 15.05 -1.99 8.12
N ASN A 10 13.83 -1.62 7.72
CA ASN A 10 12.79 -2.57 7.32
C ASN A 10 13.18 -3.33 6.05
N PHE A 11 13.75 -2.64 5.05
CA PHE A 11 14.29 -3.30 3.86
C PHE A 11 15.42 -4.28 4.21
N GLN A 12 16.33 -3.89 5.09
CA GLN A 12 17.44 -4.75 5.50
C GLN A 12 16.95 -6.03 6.17
N ALA A 13 15.99 -5.94 7.09
CA ALA A 13 15.41 -7.11 7.75
C ALA A 13 14.69 -8.05 6.76
N PHE A 14 13.94 -7.48 5.81
CA PHE A 14 13.30 -8.25 4.75
C PHE A 14 14.30 -8.94 3.83
N ALA A 15 15.35 -8.20 3.43
CA ALA A 15 16.43 -8.70 2.60
C ALA A 15 17.13 -9.89 3.25
N GLU A 16 17.44 -9.78 4.55
CA GLU A 16 18.10 -10.82 5.31
C GLU A 16 17.22 -12.09 5.42
N ALA A 17 15.91 -11.94 5.64
CA ALA A 17 14.98 -13.07 5.66
C ALA A 17 14.84 -13.79 4.31
N HIS A 18 14.84 -13.05 3.19
CA HIS A 18 14.66 -13.64 1.85
C HIS A 18 15.95 -14.20 1.25
N ILE A 19 17.11 -13.61 1.56
CA ILE A 19 18.42 -14.13 1.15
C ILE A 19 18.75 -15.39 1.95
N SER A 20 18.50 -15.41 3.26
CA SER A 20 18.76 -16.58 4.11
C SER A 20 17.82 -17.76 3.80
N GLY A 21 16.60 -17.49 3.34
CA GLY A 21 15.64 -18.50 2.87
C GLY A 21 15.86 -18.99 1.44
N GLY A 22 16.77 -18.38 0.67
CA GLY A 22 17.02 -18.73 -0.73
C GLY A 22 15.90 -18.34 -1.71
N ASN A 23 15.00 -17.43 -1.30
CA ASN A 23 13.81 -17.05 -2.07
C ASN A 23 14.07 -15.97 -3.13
N ALA A 24 15.19 -15.25 -3.05
CA ALA A 24 15.60 -14.27 -4.04
C ALA A 24 16.91 -14.70 -4.69
N GLU A 25 16.86 -14.96 -5.99
CA GLU A 25 18.01 -15.40 -6.80
C GLU A 25 18.89 -14.20 -7.26
N SER A 26 18.37 -12.97 -7.13
CA SER A 26 19.10 -11.73 -7.45
C SER A 26 18.62 -10.53 -6.64
N ILE A 27 19.44 -9.46 -6.62
CA ILE A 27 19.07 -8.16 -6.01
C ILE A 27 17.84 -7.55 -6.70
N GLU A 28 17.70 -7.73 -8.01
CA GLU A 28 16.55 -7.22 -8.77
C GLU A 28 15.26 -7.95 -8.39
N GLN A 29 15.33 -9.27 -8.19
CA GLN A 29 14.19 -10.04 -7.71
C GLN A 29 13.84 -9.64 -6.27
N LEU A 30 14.85 -9.41 -5.42
CA LEU A 30 14.65 -8.94 -4.05
C LEU A 30 13.95 -7.58 -4.00
N ALA A 31 14.33 -6.65 -4.88
CA ALA A 31 13.69 -5.34 -5.00
C ALA A 31 12.23 -5.46 -5.46
N ARG A 32 11.91 -6.37 -6.39
CA ARG A 32 10.52 -6.63 -6.81
C ARG A 32 9.68 -7.21 -5.68
N LEU A 33 10.19 -8.24 -4.99
CA LEU A 33 9.52 -8.84 -3.84
C LEU A 33 9.29 -7.82 -2.72
N TRP A 34 10.24 -6.91 -2.50
CA TRP A 34 10.06 -5.82 -1.54
C TRP A 34 8.97 -4.82 -1.94
N GLN A 35 8.89 -4.47 -3.23
CA GLN A 35 7.82 -3.60 -3.71
C GLN A 35 6.45 -4.25 -3.57
N GLU A 36 6.31 -5.53 -3.93
CA GLU A 36 5.08 -6.29 -3.76
C GLU A 36 4.68 -6.36 -2.27
N PHE A 37 5.63 -6.65 -1.38
CA PHE A 37 5.41 -6.67 0.06
C PHE A 37 4.96 -5.31 0.62
N GLY A 38 5.57 -4.22 0.15
CA GLY A 38 5.16 -2.87 0.53
C GLY A 38 3.74 -2.53 0.06
N GLN A 39 3.37 -2.98 -1.14
CA GLN A 39 2.03 -2.80 -1.71
C GLN A 39 0.97 -3.56 -0.90
N ASP A 40 1.26 -4.81 -0.52
CA ASP A 40 0.38 -5.63 0.33
C ASP A 40 0.16 -5.00 1.71
N ALA A 41 1.21 -4.38 2.28
CA ALA A 41 1.12 -3.71 3.57
C ALA A 41 0.22 -2.46 3.52
N ASP A 42 0.33 -1.66 2.46
CA ASP A 42 -0.52 -0.49 2.22
C ASP A 42 -1.98 -0.89 1.95
N ASP A 43 -2.19 -1.96 1.19
CA ASP A 43 -3.53 -2.51 0.92
C ASP A 43 -4.19 -3.01 2.21
N LEU A 44 -3.45 -3.73 3.06
CA LEU A 44 -3.95 -4.19 4.36
C LEU A 44 -4.27 -3.01 5.29
N ALA A 45 -3.46 -1.96 5.28
CA ALA A 45 -3.71 -0.74 6.05
C ALA A 45 -4.97 -0.01 5.55
N SER A 46 -5.19 0.05 4.23
CA SER A 46 -6.41 0.58 3.62
C SER A 46 -7.65 -0.23 4.01
N ILE A 47 -7.57 -1.57 3.98
CA ILE A 47 -8.67 -2.45 4.40
C ILE A 47 -9.01 -2.22 5.89
N ARG A 48 -7.99 -2.20 6.76
CA ARG A 48 -8.18 -1.95 8.20
C ARG A 48 -8.83 -0.59 8.47
N ARG A 49 -8.42 0.44 7.74
CA ARG A 49 -9.02 1.78 7.82
C ARG A 49 -10.48 1.74 7.39
N GLY A 50 -10.79 1.08 6.27
CA GLY A 50 -12.17 0.90 5.80
C GLY A 50 -13.07 0.19 6.80
N ILE A 51 -12.56 -0.84 7.48
CA ILE A 51 -13.29 -1.54 8.55
C ILE A 51 -13.52 -0.60 9.74
N ALA A 52 -12.49 0.12 10.19
CA ALA A 52 -12.61 1.06 11.31
C ALA A 52 -13.57 2.24 11.00
N ASP A 53 -13.61 2.70 9.75
CA ASP A 53 -14.56 3.72 9.31
C ASP A 53 -15.98 3.15 9.25
N ALA A 54 -16.15 1.88 8.84
CA ALA A 54 -17.43 1.21 8.87
C ALA A 54 -17.98 1.04 10.30
N ASP A 55 -17.14 0.56 11.22
CA ASP A 55 -17.50 0.37 12.63
C ASP A 55 -17.84 1.70 13.33
N ALA A 56 -17.20 2.79 12.92
CA ALA A 56 -17.47 4.12 13.43
C ALA A 56 -18.65 4.84 12.75
N GLY A 57 -19.35 4.18 11.82
CA GLY A 57 -20.47 4.75 11.07
C GLY A 57 -20.06 5.85 10.09
N ARG A 58 -18.77 5.95 9.74
CA ARG A 58 -18.22 6.86 8.73
C ARG A 58 -18.26 6.24 7.33
N THR A 59 -19.35 5.56 7.00
CA THR A 59 -19.59 5.03 5.65
C THR A 59 -20.36 6.04 4.83
N VAL A 60 -20.07 6.08 3.53
CA VAL A 60 -20.89 6.79 2.55
C VAL A 60 -21.62 5.75 1.70
N PRO A 61 -22.88 6.01 1.32
CA PRO A 61 -23.56 5.20 0.32
C PRO A 61 -22.73 5.09 -0.96
N VAL A 62 -22.73 3.91 -1.56
CA VAL A 62 -21.96 3.64 -2.78
C VAL A 62 -22.30 4.63 -3.90
N ALA A 63 -23.59 4.98 -4.06
CA ALA A 63 -24.03 5.97 -5.04
C ALA A 63 -23.36 7.34 -4.85
N ASP A 64 -23.29 7.82 -3.61
CA ASP A 64 -22.68 9.12 -3.27
C ASP A 64 -21.16 9.10 -3.50
N ALA A 65 -20.50 7.96 -3.24
CA ALA A 65 -19.09 7.79 -3.54
C ALA A 65 -18.81 7.81 -5.05
N PHE A 66 -19.67 7.20 -5.86
CA PHE A 66 -19.55 7.23 -7.33
C PHE A 66 -19.77 8.63 -7.89
N ASP A 67 -20.77 9.36 -7.39
CA ASP A 67 -21.04 10.73 -7.82
C ASP A 67 -19.90 11.69 -7.44
N ALA A 68 -19.32 11.52 -6.25
CA ALA A 68 -18.14 12.27 -5.82
C ALA A 68 -16.91 11.99 -6.70
N ALA A 69 -16.64 10.73 -7.02
CA ALA A 69 -15.55 10.33 -7.90
C ALA A 69 -15.73 10.88 -9.32
N ARG A 70 -16.95 10.79 -9.87
CA ARG A 70 -17.30 11.33 -11.19
C ARG A 70 -17.16 12.86 -11.23
N GLY A 71 -17.56 13.55 -10.16
CA GLY A 71 -17.42 15.00 -10.03
C GLY A 71 -15.96 15.47 -9.92
N ALA A 72 -15.09 14.69 -9.27
CA ALA A 72 -13.66 14.97 -9.18
C ALA A 72 -12.96 14.83 -10.55
N ILE A 73 -13.26 13.74 -11.29
CA ILE A 73 -12.69 13.51 -12.63
C ILE A 73 -13.13 14.60 -13.62
N GLY A 74 -14.36 15.12 -13.49
CA GLY A 74 -14.85 16.20 -14.34
C GLY A 74 -14.22 17.58 -14.08
N ARG A 75 -13.54 17.80 -12.94
CA ARG A 75 -12.90 19.09 -12.60
C ARG A 75 -11.45 19.23 -13.07
N ASP A 76 -10.78 18.12 -13.39
CA ASP A 76 -9.36 18.10 -13.77
C ASP A 76 -9.13 18.01 -15.29
N THR A 77 -10.19 18.16 -16.10
CA THR A 77 -10.06 18.28 -17.56
C THR A 77 -10.06 19.77 -17.95
N PRO A 78 -8.97 20.32 -18.52
CA PRO A 78 -8.94 21.69 -19.04
C PRO A 78 -9.87 21.90 -20.25
#